data_AF-A0A1J1H0W5-F1
#
_entry.id   AF-A0A1J1H0W5-F1
#
_cell.length_a   1.000
_cell.length_b   1.000
_cell.length_c   1.000
_cell.angle_alpha   90.00
_cell.angle_beta   90.00
_cell.angle_gamma   90.00
#
_symmetry.space_group_name_H-M   'P 1'
#
loop_
_entity.id
_entity.type
_entity.pdbx_description
1 polymer ?
#
loop_
_entity_poly.entity_id
_entity_poly.type
_entity_poly.pdbx_seq_one_letter_code
_entity_poly.pdbx_strand_id
1 'polypeptide(L)'
;MGSGEEVSQERTENSIQVSMTKKPTFYARIGKRMFTGNEEKNPFDEVIITGLGSATKIAIGAASIMEKEDIGCIYHSMICNCTKRKIKR
;
A
#
# COMPACT_ATOMS: atom_id res chain seq x y z
N MET A 1 14.18 -17.81 28.37
CA MET A 1 14.59 -16.91 27.27
C MET A 1 13.55 -17.10 26.17
N GLY A 2 12.62 -16.16 26.03
CA GLY A 2 11.52 -16.27 25.09
C GLY A 2 12.01 -15.96 23.68
N SER A 3 11.82 -16.93 22.78
CA SER A 3 11.94 -16.77 21.34
C SER A 3 11.01 -15.63 20.90
N GLY A 4 11.59 -14.56 20.38
CA GLY A 4 10.82 -13.52 19.72
C GLY A 4 10.17 -14.14 18.51
N GLU A 5 8.85 -14.29 18.54
CA GLU A 5 8.06 -14.64 17.37
C GLU A 5 8.23 -13.50 16.37
N GLU A 6 9.12 -13.71 15.39
CA GLU A 6 9.21 -12.89 14.21
C GLU A 6 7.89 -13.06 13.45
N VAL A 7 6.94 -12.17 13.72
CA VAL A 7 5.70 -12.05 12.95
C VAL A 7 6.12 -11.69 11.52
N SER A 8 6.35 -12.73 10.73
CA SER A 8 6.43 -12.63 9.28
C SER A 8 5.03 -12.23 8.84
N GLN A 9 4.79 -10.91 8.74
CA GLN A 9 3.59 -10.40 8.09
C GLN A 9 3.56 -11.05 6.70
N GLU A 10 2.67 -12.02 6.53
CA GLU A 10 2.34 -12.62 5.26
C GLU A 10 1.95 -11.49 4.32
N ARG A 11 2.91 -11.01 3.52
CA ARG A 11 2.66 -9.97 2.54
C ARG A 11 1.85 -10.66 1.45
N THR A 12 0.55 -10.40 1.43
CA THR A 12 -0.26 -10.80 0.29
C THR A 12 0.39 -10.26 -0.98
N GLU A 13 0.51 -11.12 -2.00
CA GLU A 13 1.27 -10.82 -3.22
C GLU A 13 0.70 -9.63 -4.01
N ASN A 14 -0.55 -9.26 -3.72
CA ASN A 14 -1.26 -8.11 -4.27
C ASN A 14 -1.13 -6.83 -3.42
N SER A 15 -0.18 -6.77 -2.47
CA SER A 15 0.04 -5.61 -1.61
C SER A 15 1.28 -4.80 -1.98
N ILE A 16 1.16 -3.48 -1.94
CA ILE A 16 2.23 -2.50 -2.15
C ILE A 16 2.41 -1.69 -0.87
N GLN A 17 3.56 -1.86 -0.22
CA GLN A 17 3.95 -1.01 0.91
C GLN A 17 4.70 0.22 0.40
N VAL A 18 4.13 1.40 0.61
CA VAL A 18 4.74 2.67 0.19
C VAL A 18 5.62 3.27 1.28
N SER A 19 6.63 4.02 0.84
CA SER A 19 7.50 4.80 1.70
C SER A 19 7.67 6.21 1.15
N MET A 20 8.26 7.10 1.95
CA MET A 20 8.50 8.48 1.57
C MET A 20 9.67 8.65 0.58
N THR A 21 10.41 7.59 0.27
CA THR A 21 11.63 7.70 -0.56
C THR A 21 11.34 7.75 -2.06
N LYS A 22 10.16 7.30 -2.48
CA LYS A 22 9.73 7.30 -3.88
C LYS A 22 8.47 8.15 -4.06
N LYS A 23 8.32 8.70 -5.26
CA LYS A 23 7.15 9.51 -5.63
C LYS A 23 5.91 8.61 -5.79
N PRO A 24 4.69 9.16 -5.60
CA PRO A 24 3.45 8.40 -5.82
C PRO A 24 3.34 7.76 -7.21
N THR A 25 3.85 8.44 -8.24
CA THR A 25 3.90 7.93 -9.64
C THR A 25 4.68 6.62 -9.79
N PHE A 26 5.69 6.39 -8.94
CA PHE A 26 6.45 5.14 -8.95
C PHE A 26 5.56 3.97 -8.50
N TYR A 27 4.84 4.16 -7.40
CA TYR A 27 3.94 3.13 -6.86
C TYR A 27 2.71 2.91 -7.75
N ALA A 28 2.18 3.96 -8.38
CA ALA A 28 1.11 3.84 -9.36
C ALA A 28 1.51 2.94 -10.56
N ARG A 29 2.75 3.06 -11.05
CA ARG A 29 3.27 2.18 -12.12
C ARG A 29 3.37 0.72 -11.68
N ILE A 30 3.71 0.47 -10.41
CA ILE A 30 3.71 -0.90 -9.85
C ILE A 30 2.29 -1.44 -9.79
N GLY A 31 1.35 -0.66 -9.26
CA GLY A 31 -0.06 -1.03 -9.23
C GLY A 31 -0.64 -1.30 -10.62
N LYS A 32 -0.28 -0.48 -11.62
CA LYS A 32 -0.64 -0.71 -13.03
C LYS A 32 -0.18 -2.09 -13.52
N ARG A 33 1.09 -2.44 -13.28
CA ARG A 33 1.64 -3.75 -13.67
C ARG A 33 0.94 -4.90 -12.95
N MET A 34 0.54 -4.69 -11.69
CA MET A 34 -0.24 -5.68 -10.95
C MET A 34 -1.64 -5.89 -11.55
N PHE A 35 -2.29 -4.84 -12.05
CA PHE A 35 -3.60 -4.94 -12.71
C PHE A 35 -3.55 -5.47 -14.14
N THR A 36 -2.51 -5.14 -14.91
CA THR A 36 -2.40 -5.62 -16.30
C THR A 36 -1.77 -7.01 -16.40
N GLY A 37 -1.14 -7.48 -15.34
CA GLY A 37 -0.28 -8.66 -15.36
C GLY A 37 1.02 -8.43 -16.14
N ASN A 38 1.87 -9.43 -16.12
CA ASN A 38 3.06 -9.56 -16.97
C ASN A 38 3.17 -11.02 -17.43
N GLU A 39 4.08 -11.32 -18.36
CA GLU A 39 4.32 -12.69 -18.85
C GLU A 39 4.63 -13.69 -17.71
N GLU A 40 5.14 -13.21 -16.58
CA GLU A 40 5.48 -14.02 -15.40
C GLU A 40 4.36 -14.09 -14.34
N LYS A 41 3.42 -13.15 -14.33
CA LYS A 41 2.40 -13.04 -13.27
C LYS A 41 1.06 -12.61 -13.82
N ASN A 42 0.03 -13.38 -13.48
CA ASN A 42 -1.36 -13.03 -13.81
C ASN A 42 -1.75 -11.68 -13.18
N PRO A 43 -2.66 -10.94 -13.84
CA PRO A 43 -3.24 -9.73 -13.27
C PRO A 43 -4.00 -10.03 -11.97
N PHE A 44 -3.99 -9.07 -11.05
CA PHE A 44 -4.79 -9.12 -9.83
C PHE A 44 -6.07 -8.29 -10.01
N ASP A 45 -7.18 -8.79 -9.48
CA ASP A 45 -8.46 -8.07 -9.43
C ASP A 45 -8.45 -6.93 -8.40
N GLU A 46 -7.63 -7.04 -7.35
CA GLU A 46 -7.50 -6.06 -6.28
C GLU A 46 -6.04 -5.83 -5.90
N VAL A 47 -5.65 -4.57 -5.70
CA VAL A 47 -4.31 -4.17 -5.24
C VAL A 47 -4.43 -3.32 -3.98
N ILE A 48 -3.70 -3.71 -2.92
CA ILE A 48 -3.75 -3.04 -1.62
C ILE A 48 -2.54 -2.12 -1.48
N ILE A 49 -2.76 -0.80 -1.38
CA ILE A 49 -1.68 0.18 -1.19
C ILE A 49 -1.64 0.65 0.26
N THR A 50 -0.58 0.26 0.99
CA THR A 50 -0.43 0.55 2.42
C THR A 50 0.68 1.57 2.66
N GLY A 51 0.37 2.68 3.35
CA GLY A 51 1.35 3.69 3.75
C GLY A 51 1.23 4.04 5.23
N LEU A 52 2.36 4.02 5.95
CA LEU A 52 2.41 4.30 7.38
C LEU A 52 2.78 5.77 7.66
N GLY A 53 2.05 6.41 8.58
CA GLY A 53 2.33 7.77 9.03
C GLY A 53 2.33 8.78 7.88
N SER A 54 3.43 9.49 7.68
CA SER A 54 3.56 10.47 6.57
C SER A 54 3.46 9.83 5.19
N ALA A 55 3.79 8.53 5.06
CA ALA A 55 3.72 7.81 3.80
C ALA A 55 2.28 7.54 3.34
N THR A 56 1.27 7.70 4.21
CA THR A 56 -0.15 7.62 3.83
C THR A 56 -0.48 8.60 2.71
N LYS A 57 0.14 9.79 2.67
CA LYS A 57 -0.04 10.76 1.56
C LYS A 57 0.45 10.20 0.23
N ILE A 58 1.50 9.39 0.25
CA ILE A 58 2.05 8.74 -0.94
C ILE A 58 1.11 7.62 -1.41
N ALA A 59 0.53 6.86 -0.48
CA ALA A 59 -0.45 5.81 -0.78
C ALA A 59 -1.69 6.39 -1.47
N ILE A 60 -2.26 7.45 -0.89
CA ILE A 60 -3.41 8.17 -1.46
C ILE A 60 -3.06 8.75 -2.84
N GLY A 61 -1.88 9.37 -2.96
CA GLY A 61 -1.43 9.92 -4.24
C GLY A 61 -1.28 8.85 -5.33
N ALA A 62 -0.78 7.67 -4.99
CA ALA A 62 -0.62 6.57 -5.94
C ALA A 62 -1.97 6.04 -6.40
N ALA A 63 -2.90 5.81 -5.46
CA ALA A 63 -4.26 5.38 -5.77
C ALA A 63 -5.00 6.40 -6.64
N SER A 64 -4.89 7.70 -6.33
CA SER A 64 -5.52 8.76 -7.14
C SER A 64 -4.95 8.87 -8.56
N ILE A 65 -3.65 8.59 -8.76
CA ILE A 65 -3.07 8.53 -10.10
C ILE A 65 -3.65 7.35 -10.88
N MET A 66 -3.76 6.18 -10.24
CA MET A 66 -4.32 4.98 -10.87
C MET A 66 -5.78 5.17 -11.28
N GLU A 67 -6.57 5.82 -10.44
CA GLU A 67 -7.96 6.19 -10.74
C GLU A 67 -8.05 7.18 -11.91
N LYS A 68 -7.20 8.21 -11.94
CA LYS A 68 -7.16 9.20 -13.04
C LYS A 68 -6.72 8.62 -14.38
N GLU A 69 -5.88 7.59 -14.36
CA GLU A 69 -5.43 6.88 -15.55
C GLU A 69 -6.40 5.76 -15.99
N ASP A 70 -7.58 5.65 -15.34
CA ASP A 70 -8.60 4.62 -15.62
C ASP A 70 -8.07 3.18 -15.50
N ILE A 71 -7.07 2.98 -14.62
CA ILE A 71 -6.44 1.67 -14.40
C ILE A 71 -7.26 0.82 -13.42
N GLY A 72 -8.01 1.46 -12.53
CA GLY A 72 -8.86 0.82 -11.54
C GLY A 72 -9.60 1.83 -10.67
N CYS A 73 -10.61 1.37 -9.95
CA CYS A 73 -11.40 2.19 -9.03
C CYS A 73 -10.98 1.97 -7.57
N ILE A 74 -11.02 3.01 -6.75
CA ILE A 74 -10.76 2.89 -5.31
C ILE A 74 -12.02 2.30 -4.64
N TYR A 75 -12.00 1.00 -4.34
CA TYR A 75 -13.13 0.32 -3.70
C TYR A 75 -13.22 0.59 -2.19
N HIS A 76 -12.08 0.56 -1.50
CA HIS A 76 -12.02 0.76 -0.05
C HIS A 76 -10.79 1.58 0.33
N SER A 77 -10.96 2.55 1.24
CA SER A 77 -9.83 3.28 1.83
C SER A 77 -9.98 3.29 3.36
N MET A 78 -8.95 2.79 4.04
CA MET A 78 -8.89 2.78 5.50
C MET A 78 -7.68 3.59 5.96
N ILE A 79 -7.92 4.63 6.75
CA ILE A 79 -6.86 5.46 7.35
C ILE A 79 -6.91 5.27 8.86
N CYS A 80 -5.94 4.52 9.41
CA CYS A 80 -5.82 4.35 10.85
C CYS A 80 -4.94 5.46 11.45
N ASN A 81 -5.53 6.35 12.25
CA ASN A 81 -4.81 7.36 13.01
C ASN A 81 -4.49 6.84 14.42
N CYS A 82 -3.31 6.26 14.61
CA CYS A 82 -2.77 5.95 15.93
C CYS A 82 -2.15 7.19 16.57
N THR A 83 -2.96 8.03 17.21
CA THR A 83 -2.44 9.09 18.07
C THR A 83 -1.93 8.47 19.36
N LYS A 84 -0.61 8.49 19.62
CA LYS A 84 -0.07 8.10 20.94
C LYS A 84 -0.64 9.06 22.00
N ARG A 85 -1.74 8.69 22.66
CA ARG A 85 -2.16 9.38 23.89
C ARG A 85 -1.06 9.12 24.92
N LYS A 86 -0.26 10.15 25.22
CA LYS A 86 0.62 10.11 26.39
C LYS A 86 -0.28 9.95 27.61
N ILE A 87 -0.31 8.76 28.18
CA ILE A 87 -0.85 8.53 29.52
C ILE A 87 0.10 9.29 30.46
N LYS A 88 -0.32 10.49 30.90
CA LYS A 88 0.31 11.16 32.05
C LYS A 88 0.07 10.25 33.24
N ARG A 89 1.14 9.67 33.78
CA ARG A 89 1.16 9.15 35.14
C ARG A 89 1.20 10.31 36.11
#